data_AF-A0A924IKS6-F1
#
_entry.id   AF-A0A924IKS6-F1
#
_cell.length_a   1.000
_cell.length_b   1.000
_cell.length_c   1.000
_cell.angle_alpha   90.00
_cell.angle_beta   90.00
_cell.angle_gamma   90.00
#
_symmetry.space_group_name_H-M   'P 1'
#
loop_
_entity.id
_entity.type
_entity.pdbx_description
1 polymer ?
#
loop_
_entity_poly.entity_id
_entity_poly.type
_entity_poly.pdbx_seq_one_letter_code
_entity_poly.pdbx_strand_id
1 'polypeptide(L)'
;MDWMMCCLRRCVGLGRRWMRRFLLLLAGSVALLGCQGTPGALAQSGATGVDAQGRSATRSVTVPDWAKDAVFYQIFPERFANGDKRNDPPKVQAWGGKPENDNYFGGDLQGILDKMPYLKDLGVNTLYFNPIFAATSNHKYNTRDYSIIDPQFGDKALFKKVVAAAHANGMRVILDGVFNHTGDDNVAFKDAEANGPKSKFWNWYN
;
A
#
# COMPACT_ATOMS: atom_id res chain seq x y z
N MET A 1 30.47 -18.48 1.22
CA MET A 1 30.46 -17.02 1.44
C MET A 1 29.03 -16.66 1.89
N ASP A 2 28.52 -17.21 2.98
CA ASP A 2 28.96 -17.09 4.38
C ASP A 2 29.16 -15.63 4.78
N TRP A 3 28.07 -14.96 5.17
CA TRP A 3 28.00 -13.82 6.11
C TRP A 3 26.53 -13.45 6.39
N MET A 4 25.71 -14.36 6.96
CA MET A 4 24.51 -14.00 7.76
C MET A 4 23.80 -15.21 8.40
N MET A 5 24.53 -16.01 9.18
CA MET A 5 23.95 -17.10 10.00
C MET A 5 24.64 -17.16 11.37
N CYS A 6 24.55 -16.07 12.15
CA CYS A 6 25.01 -16.09 13.54
C CYS A 6 24.38 -14.97 14.38
N CYS A 7 23.06 -15.02 14.61
CA CYS A 7 22.41 -14.52 15.84
C CYS A 7 20.90 -14.74 15.74
N LEU A 8 20.40 -15.91 16.16
CA LEU A 8 19.04 -16.16 16.68
C LEU A 8 18.86 -17.67 16.91
N ARG A 9 19.59 -18.19 17.91
CA ARG A 9 19.31 -19.48 18.54
C ARG A 9 19.56 -19.34 20.04
N ARG A 10 18.55 -18.88 20.78
CA ARG A 10 18.32 -19.25 22.19
C ARG A 10 16.91 -18.83 22.58
N CYS A 11 16.27 -19.70 23.35
CA CYS A 11 14.97 -19.53 24.04
C CYS A 11 13.69 -19.84 23.25
N VAL A 12 13.49 -21.11 22.89
CA VAL A 12 12.16 -21.74 23.02
C VAL A 12 12.36 -23.18 23.49
N GLY A 13 12.20 -23.41 24.78
CA GLY A 13 12.16 -24.74 25.39
C GLY A 13 11.26 -24.69 26.62
N LEU A 14 10.39 -25.70 26.72
CA LEU A 14 9.44 -26.03 27.78
C LEU A 14 8.00 -25.50 27.65
N GLY A 15 7.10 -26.44 27.28
CA GLY A 15 6.02 -26.80 28.19
C GLY A 15 4.62 -26.28 27.89
N ARG A 16 3.94 -26.84 26.87
CA ARG A 16 2.47 -26.88 26.84
C ARG A 16 2.00 -28.00 27.78
N ARG A 17 1.21 -27.64 28.80
CA ARG A 17 0.15 -28.43 29.49
C ARG A 17 -0.15 -27.74 30.83
N TRP A 18 -1.35 -27.18 31.00
CA TRP A 18 -2.30 -27.53 32.07
C TRP A 18 -3.47 -26.53 32.12
N MET A 19 -4.61 -27.08 32.48
CA MET A 19 -5.98 -26.57 32.37
C MET A 19 -6.39 -25.79 33.62
N ARG A 20 -7.22 -24.76 33.42
CA ARG A 20 -8.44 -24.38 34.19
C ARG A 20 -8.41 -24.38 35.74
N ARG A 21 -9.01 -23.29 36.27
CA ARG A 21 -9.65 -23.04 37.59
C ARG A 21 -8.72 -22.51 38.69
N PHE A 22 -8.90 -21.24 39.04
CA PHE A 22 -9.24 -20.83 40.41
C PHE A 22 -10.03 -19.52 40.37
N LEU A 23 -11.17 -19.51 41.07
CA LEU A 23 -12.10 -18.40 41.23
C LEU A 23 -11.84 -17.74 42.60
N LEU A 24 -12.17 -16.44 42.67
CA LEU A 24 -12.72 -15.68 43.81
C LEU A 24 -11.79 -14.97 44.84
N LEU A 25 -12.14 -13.68 44.94
CA LEU A 25 -12.17 -12.77 46.10
C LEU A 25 -10.88 -12.06 46.52
N LEU A 26 -10.84 -10.75 46.19
CA LEU A 26 -10.76 -9.70 47.22
C LEU A 26 -11.34 -8.39 46.66
N ALA A 27 -12.38 -7.92 47.33
CA ALA A 27 -12.94 -6.58 47.19
C ALA A 27 -11.96 -5.56 47.76
N GLY A 28 -11.75 -4.45 47.05
CA GLY A 28 -10.96 -3.33 47.52
C GLY A 28 -11.22 -2.11 46.64
N SER A 29 -11.99 -1.17 47.17
CA SER A 29 -12.45 0.06 46.55
C SER A 29 -11.29 0.85 45.91
N VAL A 30 -11.37 1.11 44.62
CA VAL A 30 -10.61 2.18 43.98
C VAL A 30 -11.59 3.28 43.61
N ALA A 31 -11.41 4.40 44.29
CA ALA A 31 -12.20 5.61 44.15
C ALA A 31 -12.22 6.10 42.70
N LEU A 32 -13.41 6.45 42.22
CA LEU A 32 -13.62 7.30 41.07
C LEU A 32 -13.02 8.68 41.36
N LEU A 33 -11.78 8.91 40.95
CA LEU A 33 -11.31 10.26 40.65
C LEU A 33 -11.57 10.52 39.17
N GLY A 34 -12.59 11.33 38.90
CA GLY A 34 -12.77 11.95 37.60
C GLY A 34 -11.60 12.88 37.32
N CYS A 35 -10.69 12.46 36.45
CA CYS A 35 -9.87 13.40 35.69
C CYS A 35 -10.76 13.97 34.58
N GLN A 36 -11.20 15.21 34.76
CA GLN A 36 -11.64 16.05 33.63
C GLN A 36 -10.42 16.27 32.73
N GLY A 37 -10.24 15.41 31.74
CA GLY A 37 -9.33 15.65 30.63
C GLY A 37 -9.97 16.70 29.73
N THR A 38 -9.44 17.91 29.74
CA THR A 38 -9.70 18.90 28.71
C THR A 38 -9.18 18.38 27.37
N PRO A 39 -10.01 18.28 26.31
CA PRO A 39 -9.49 18.00 24.98
C PRO A 39 -8.99 19.32 24.38
N GLY A 40 -7.67 19.49 24.27
CA GLY A 40 -7.14 20.67 23.60
C GLY A 40 -5.68 20.99 23.88
N ALA A 41 -4.76 20.12 23.47
CA ALA A 41 -3.38 20.54 23.25
C ALA A 41 -2.80 19.75 22.08
N LEU A 42 -2.85 20.38 20.90
CA LEU A 42 -2.20 19.91 19.68
C LEU A 42 -0.67 19.98 19.88
N ALA A 43 -0.01 18.84 20.02
CA ALA A 43 1.45 18.78 19.90
C ALA A 43 1.82 18.89 18.40
N GLN A 44 2.16 20.09 17.94
CA GLN A 44 2.76 20.30 16.62
C GLN A 44 4.26 20.05 16.73
N SER A 45 4.76 18.96 16.14
CA SER A 45 6.20 18.74 15.96
C SER A 45 6.70 19.62 14.79
N GLY A 46 7.08 20.86 15.09
CA GLY A 46 7.76 21.73 14.13
C GLY A 46 9.27 21.51 14.13
N ALA A 47 9.85 21.18 12.97
CA ALA A 47 11.29 21.27 12.79
C ALA A 47 11.68 22.76 12.79
N THR A 48 12.41 23.22 13.82
CA THR A 48 12.87 24.60 13.91
C THR A 48 14.15 24.78 13.09
N GLY A 49 14.02 25.34 11.89
CA GLY A 49 15.14 25.87 11.11
C GLY A 49 15.04 27.39 11.03
N VAL A 50 16.09 28.09 11.44
CA VAL A 50 16.26 29.53 11.24
C VAL A 50 16.96 29.77 9.91
N ASP A 51 16.43 30.68 9.08
CA ASP A 51 17.11 31.08 7.84
C ASP A 51 18.39 31.89 8.13
N ALA A 52 19.24 32.07 7.12
CA ALA A 52 20.50 32.82 7.23
C ALA A 52 20.33 34.31 7.60
N GLN A 53 19.08 34.79 7.70
CA GLN A 53 18.72 36.15 8.10
C GLN A 53 18.03 36.19 9.48
N GLY A 54 18.05 35.09 10.24
CA GLY A 54 17.51 35.04 11.60
C GLY A 54 15.98 35.04 11.67
N ARG A 55 15.28 34.80 10.56
CA ARG A 55 13.81 34.70 10.57
C ARG A 55 13.41 33.28 10.93
N SER A 56 12.79 33.14 12.10
CA SER A 56 12.05 31.94 12.47
C SER A 56 10.70 31.97 11.76
N ALA A 57 10.67 31.48 10.53
CA ALA A 57 9.41 31.10 9.90
C ALA A 57 9.18 29.62 10.24
N THR A 58 8.47 29.36 11.34
CA THR A 58 7.89 28.04 11.58
C THR A 58 6.90 27.77 10.45
N ARG A 59 7.36 27.12 9.38
CA ARG A 59 6.48 26.67 8.30
C ARG A 59 5.60 25.58 8.89
N SER A 60 4.35 25.92 9.21
CA SER A 60 3.37 24.95 9.67
C SER A 60 3.07 24.00 8.51
N VAL A 61 3.59 22.77 8.63
CA VAL A 61 3.25 21.70 7.71
C VAL A 61 1.89 21.16 8.14
N THR A 62 0.86 21.41 7.34
CA THR A 62 -0.47 20.83 7.56
C THR A 62 -0.55 19.52 6.78
N VAL A 63 -0.79 18.42 7.48
CA VAL A 63 -1.07 17.11 6.87
C VAL A 63 -2.55 16.77 7.06
N PRO A 64 -3.14 15.93 6.20
CA PRO A 64 -4.51 15.47 6.41
C PRO A 64 -4.66 14.79 7.78
N ASP A 65 -5.62 15.23 8.59
CA ASP A 65 -5.75 14.75 9.97
C ASP A 65 -5.93 13.23 10.06
N TRP A 66 -6.68 12.64 9.12
CA TRP A 66 -6.90 11.20 9.05
C TRP A 66 -5.60 10.39 8.94
N ALA A 67 -4.54 10.97 8.37
CA ALA A 67 -3.29 10.27 8.14
C ALA A 67 -2.54 9.98 9.45
N LYS A 68 -2.84 10.72 10.53
CA LYS A 68 -2.25 10.52 11.86
C LYS A 68 -2.69 9.20 12.50
N ASP A 69 -3.88 8.72 12.14
CA ASP A 69 -4.49 7.49 12.64
C ASP A 69 -4.47 6.36 11.60
N ALA A 70 -3.69 6.52 10.52
CA ALA A 70 -3.69 5.59 9.41
C ALA A 70 -2.96 4.29 9.75
N VAL A 71 -3.64 3.16 9.50
CA VAL A 71 -3.08 1.81 9.51
C VAL A 71 -3.08 1.31 8.07
N PHE A 72 -1.89 1.33 7.48
CA PHE A 72 -1.69 1.01 6.08
C PHE A 72 -1.63 -0.50 5.84
N TYR A 73 -2.20 -0.92 4.72
CA TYR A 73 -1.98 -2.23 4.13
C TYR A 73 -1.52 -2.05 2.68
N GLN A 74 -0.28 -2.41 2.41
CA GLN A 74 0.27 -2.36 1.06
C GLN A 74 -0.15 -3.61 0.29
N ILE A 75 -0.72 -3.41 -0.90
CA ILE A 75 -1.17 -4.45 -1.80
C ILE A 75 -0.30 -4.42 -3.04
N PHE A 76 0.35 -5.55 -3.32
CA PHE A 76 0.92 -5.86 -4.62
C PHE A 76 -0.12 -6.67 -5.42
N PRO A 77 -0.90 -6.04 -6.34
CA PRO A 77 -2.13 -6.63 -6.87
C PRO A 77 -1.93 -8.00 -7.51
N GLU A 78 -0.85 -8.15 -8.28
CA GLU A 78 -0.51 -9.37 -9.03
C GLU A 78 -0.32 -10.60 -8.14
N ARG A 79 -0.13 -10.41 -6.83
CA ARG A 79 0.13 -11.50 -5.86
C ARG A 79 -0.87 -11.56 -4.72
N PHE A 80 -1.86 -10.66 -4.69
CA PHE A 80 -2.76 -10.56 -3.54
C PHE A 80 -3.89 -11.59 -3.59
N ALA A 81 -4.67 -11.59 -4.66
CA ALA A 81 -5.70 -12.59 -4.94
C ALA A 81 -6.07 -12.56 -6.43
N ASN A 82 -6.22 -13.74 -7.04
CA ASN A 82 -6.80 -13.91 -8.37
C ASN A 82 -8.31 -14.14 -8.22
N GLY A 83 -9.11 -13.15 -8.59
CA GLY A 83 -10.57 -13.19 -8.53
C GLY A 83 -11.24 -13.37 -9.90
N ASP A 84 -10.52 -13.10 -10.99
CA ASP A 84 -11.04 -13.24 -12.35
C ASP A 84 -10.04 -13.83 -13.33
N LYS A 85 -10.00 -15.16 -13.43
CA LYS A 85 -9.14 -15.90 -14.36
C LYS A 85 -9.28 -15.53 -15.85
N ARG A 86 -10.32 -14.80 -16.25
CA ARG A 86 -10.52 -14.38 -17.65
C ARG A 86 -9.55 -13.30 -18.08
N ASN A 87 -8.96 -12.56 -17.14
CA ASN A 87 -7.96 -11.51 -17.41
C ASN A 87 -6.52 -11.97 -17.11
N ASP A 88 -6.31 -13.24 -16.76
CA ASP A 88 -4.98 -13.78 -16.49
C ASP A 88 -4.05 -13.57 -17.69
N PRO A 89 -2.82 -13.07 -17.47
CA PRO A 89 -1.84 -12.94 -18.53
C PRO A 89 -1.37 -14.33 -19.02
N PRO A 90 -0.81 -14.42 -20.23
CA PRO A 90 -0.22 -15.66 -20.72
C PRO A 90 0.84 -16.21 -19.76
N LYS A 91 0.94 -17.54 -19.65
CA LYS A 91 1.93 -18.25 -18.81
C LYS A 91 1.80 -17.96 -17.31
N VAL A 92 0.59 -17.68 -16.83
CA VAL A 92 0.30 -17.65 -15.39
C VAL A 92 0.72 -18.99 -14.75
N GLN A 93 1.46 -18.90 -13.64
CA GLN A 93 1.89 -20.04 -12.86
C GLN A 93 0.85 -20.40 -11.79
N ALA A 94 0.98 -21.59 -11.21
CA ALA A 94 0.11 -22.00 -10.11
C ALA A 94 0.25 -21.05 -8.91
N TRP A 95 -0.90 -20.63 -8.35
CA TRP A 95 -0.94 -19.73 -7.20
C TRP A 95 -0.11 -20.24 -6.03
N GLY A 96 0.68 -19.36 -5.40
CA GLY A 96 1.59 -19.72 -4.31
C GLY A 96 2.91 -20.36 -4.75
N GLY A 97 3.18 -20.44 -6.05
CA GLY A 97 4.50 -20.79 -6.58
C GLY A 97 5.58 -19.75 -6.22
N LYS A 98 6.84 -20.08 -6.54
CA LYS A 98 7.98 -19.20 -6.25
C LYS A 98 7.93 -17.96 -7.17
N PRO A 99 7.94 -16.74 -6.62
CA PRO A 99 8.00 -15.54 -7.44
C PRO A 99 9.37 -15.40 -8.11
N GLU A 100 9.35 -14.98 -9.37
CA GLU A 100 10.52 -14.63 -10.18
C GLU A 100 10.32 -13.21 -10.75
N ASN A 101 11.34 -12.68 -11.43
CA ASN A 101 11.31 -11.29 -11.90
C ASN A 101 10.24 -11.05 -12.97
N ASP A 102 9.88 -12.06 -13.75
CA ASP A 102 9.03 -11.96 -14.95
C ASP A 102 7.83 -12.93 -14.94
N ASN A 103 7.62 -13.69 -13.86
CA ASN A 103 6.48 -14.59 -13.77
C ASN A 103 5.21 -13.89 -13.25
N TYR A 104 4.09 -14.58 -13.45
CA TYR A 104 2.74 -14.12 -13.12
C TYR A 104 1.96 -15.20 -12.39
N PHE A 105 1.05 -14.79 -11.51
CA PHE A 105 0.09 -15.61 -10.76
C PHE A 105 -1.37 -15.14 -10.95
N GLY A 106 -1.58 -14.02 -11.65
CA GLY A 106 -2.90 -13.57 -12.07
C GLY A 106 -3.67 -12.83 -10.98
N GLY A 107 -2.98 -12.23 -10.01
CA GLY A 107 -3.67 -11.38 -9.03
C GLY A 107 -4.26 -10.14 -9.70
N ASP A 108 -5.45 -9.73 -9.26
CA ASP A 108 -6.27 -8.73 -9.94
C ASP A 108 -7.16 -7.90 -8.97
N LEU A 109 -7.87 -6.90 -9.51
CA LEU A 109 -8.75 -6.04 -8.71
C LEU A 109 -10.01 -6.74 -8.20
N GLN A 110 -10.50 -7.78 -8.90
CA GLN A 110 -11.65 -8.57 -8.45
C GLN A 110 -11.27 -9.36 -7.20
N GLY A 111 -10.08 -9.96 -7.15
CA GLY A 111 -9.58 -10.64 -5.97
C GLY A 111 -9.42 -9.71 -4.79
N ILE A 112 -9.01 -8.45 -5.02
CA ILE A 112 -8.96 -7.43 -3.96
C ILE A 112 -10.37 -7.09 -3.47
N LEU A 113 -11.33 -6.94 -4.38
CA LEU A 113 -12.74 -6.71 -4.03
C LEU A 113 -13.31 -7.86 -3.19
N ASP A 114 -13.02 -9.10 -3.56
CA ASP A 114 -13.49 -10.31 -2.88
C ASP A 114 -12.88 -10.46 -1.47
N LYS A 115 -11.69 -9.89 -1.25
CA LYS A 115 -10.98 -9.89 0.04
C LYS A 115 -11.28 -8.67 0.91
N MET A 116 -12.20 -7.79 0.51
CA MET A 116 -12.61 -6.64 1.34
C MET A 116 -13.07 -7.04 2.76
N PRO A 117 -13.83 -8.14 2.96
CA PRO A 117 -14.17 -8.61 4.31
C PRO A 117 -12.95 -8.97 5.16
N TYR A 118 -11.93 -9.58 4.56
CA TYR A 118 -10.67 -9.90 5.25
C TYR A 118 -9.91 -8.64 5.67
N LEU A 119 -9.80 -7.66 4.76
CA LEU A 119 -9.13 -6.39 5.06
C LEU A 119 -9.85 -5.64 6.19
N LYS A 120 -11.18 -5.65 6.18
CA LYS A 120 -12.00 -5.07 7.26
C LYS A 120 -11.75 -5.77 8.59
N ASP A 121 -11.79 -7.10 8.62
CA ASP A 121 -11.60 -7.90 9.83
C ASP A 121 -10.20 -7.71 10.44
N LEU A 122 -9.19 -7.55 9.57
CA LEU A 122 -7.83 -7.23 9.98
C LEU A 122 -7.71 -5.85 10.67
N GLY A 123 -8.66 -4.94 10.43
CA GLY A 123 -8.72 -3.62 11.07
C GLY A 123 -7.89 -2.54 10.39
N VAL A 124 -7.48 -2.75 9.13
CA VAL A 124 -6.75 -1.73 8.36
C VAL A 124 -7.71 -0.65 7.88
N ASN A 125 -7.22 0.59 7.76
CA ASN A 125 -8.05 1.74 7.36
C ASN A 125 -7.51 2.49 6.15
N THR A 126 -6.37 2.06 5.58
CA THR A 126 -5.78 2.66 4.38
C THR A 126 -5.15 1.57 3.52
N LEU A 127 -5.57 1.47 2.26
CA LEU A 127 -5.02 0.55 1.27
C LEU A 127 -4.06 1.32 0.36
N TYR A 128 -2.82 0.86 0.28
CA TYR A 128 -1.81 1.40 -0.63
C TYR A 128 -1.54 0.40 -1.75
N PHE A 129 -1.82 0.78 -2.99
CA PHE A 129 -1.62 -0.08 -4.15
C PHE A 129 -0.28 0.25 -4.80
N ASN A 130 0.54 -0.79 -5.02
CA ASN A 130 1.57 -0.75 -6.06
C ASN A 130 0.94 -0.42 -7.43
N PRO A 131 1.74 -0.06 -8.45
CA PRO A 131 1.21 0.47 -9.71
C PRO A 131 0.17 -0.45 -10.36
N ILE A 132 -0.95 0.14 -10.79
CA ILE A 132 -2.08 -0.56 -11.42
C ILE A 132 -2.35 -0.10 -12.85
N PHE A 133 -1.56 0.86 -13.35
CA PHE A 133 -1.71 1.37 -14.71
C PHE A 133 -1.10 0.41 -15.72
N ALA A 134 -1.57 0.50 -16.97
CA ALA A 134 -1.16 -0.37 -18.05
C ALA A 134 0.38 -0.39 -18.19
N ALA A 135 0.96 -1.59 -18.14
CA ALA A 135 2.39 -1.82 -18.28
C ALA A 135 2.68 -3.30 -18.62
N THR A 136 3.88 -3.60 -19.11
CA THR A 136 4.23 -4.95 -19.61
C THR A 136 4.85 -5.87 -18.56
N SER A 137 5.29 -5.34 -17.42
CA SER A 137 5.92 -6.11 -16.34
C SER A 137 4.91 -6.57 -15.29
N ASN A 138 5.26 -7.54 -14.45
CA ASN A 138 4.41 -7.94 -13.31
C ASN A 138 4.29 -6.84 -12.24
N HIS A 139 5.33 -6.00 -12.09
CA HIS A 139 5.42 -4.94 -11.10
C HIS A 139 4.86 -3.59 -11.56
N LYS A 140 4.65 -3.41 -12.88
CA LYS A 140 3.97 -2.28 -13.51
C LYS A 140 4.61 -0.89 -13.31
N TYR A 141 5.88 -0.84 -12.89
CA TYR A 141 6.64 0.43 -12.77
C TYR A 141 7.07 1.01 -14.13
N ASN A 142 7.03 0.21 -15.20
CA ASN A 142 7.29 0.65 -16.57
C ASN A 142 5.98 1.08 -17.27
N THR A 143 5.37 2.17 -16.79
CA THR A 143 4.03 2.59 -17.23
C THR A 143 3.96 2.89 -18.72
N ARG A 144 3.06 2.19 -19.42
CA ARG A 144 2.71 2.41 -20.83
C ARG A 144 1.71 3.55 -21.01
N ASP A 145 0.66 3.58 -20.17
CA ASP A 145 -0.39 4.59 -20.21
C ASP A 145 -1.02 4.80 -18.82
N TYR A 146 -0.78 5.99 -18.24
CA TYR A 146 -1.32 6.40 -16.94
C TYR A 146 -2.85 6.54 -16.91
N SER A 147 -3.49 6.61 -18.08
CA SER A 147 -4.93 6.79 -18.20
C SER A 147 -5.69 5.48 -18.25
N ILE A 148 -5.03 4.32 -18.24
CA ILE A 148 -5.65 3.00 -18.40
C ILE A 148 -5.24 2.11 -17.22
N ILE A 149 -6.21 1.46 -16.58
CA ILE A 149 -5.93 0.36 -15.64
C ILE A 149 -5.41 -0.82 -16.44
N ASP A 150 -4.37 -1.49 -15.96
CA ASP A 150 -3.81 -2.64 -16.67
C ASP A 150 -4.90 -3.70 -16.94
N PRO A 151 -5.08 -4.14 -18.19
CA PRO A 151 -6.12 -5.11 -18.54
C PRO A 151 -6.04 -6.41 -17.74
N GLN A 152 -4.86 -6.83 -17.28
CA GLN A 152 -4.75 -8.02 -16.43
C GLN A 152 -5.38 -7.80 -15.05
N PHE A 153 -5.45 -6.56 -14.58
CA PHE A 153 -6.03 -6.22 -13.29
C PHE A 153 -7.53 -5.93 -13.40
N GLY A 154 -8.01 -5.57 -14.59
CA GLY A 154 -9.41 -5.27 -14.87
C GLY A 154 -9.57 -3.94 -15.61
N ASP A 155 -10.49 -3.10 -15.16
CA ASP A 155 -10.79 -1.83 -15.80
C ASP A 155 -11.11 -0.71 -14.79
N LYS A 156 -11.36 0.51 -15.30
CA LYS A 156 -11.75 1.67 -14.48
C LYS A 156 -13.07 1.46 -13.74
N ALA A 157 -14.02 0.73 -14.31
CA ALA A 157 -15.32 0.49 -13.69
C ALA A 157 -15.19 -0.45 -12.49
N LEU A 158 -14.39 -1.51 -12.61
CA LEU A 158 -14.02 -2.39 -11.52
C LEU A 158 -13.20 -1.66 -10.46
N PHE A 159 -12.22 -0.84 -10.84
CA PHE A 159 -11.47 -0.05 -9.87
C PHE A 159 -12.38 0.91 -9.08
N LYS A 160 -13.37 1.55 -9.72
CA LYS A 160 -14.39 2.34 -9.00
C LYS A 160 -15.17 1.50 -7.98
N LYS A 161 -15.49 0.24 -8.29
CA LYS A 161 -16.14 -0.67 -7.33
C LYS A 161 -15.24 -1.00 -6.14
N VAL A 162 -13.94 -1.25 -6.38
CA VAL A 162 -12.95 -1.48 -5.31
C VAL A 162 -12.87 -0.28 -4.38
N VAL A 163 -12.75 0.94 -4.94
CA VAL A 163 -12.71 2.19 -4.16
C VAL A 163 -14.00 2.39 -3.37
N ALA A 164 -15.15 2.17 -3.99
CA ALA A 164 -16.44 2.28 -3.31
C ALA A 164 -16.57 1.27 -2.16
N ALA A 165 -16.15 0.02 -2.35
CA ALA A 165 -16.15 -1.00 -1.32
C ALA A 165 -15.16 -0.70 -0.19
N ALA A 166 -13.98 -0.17 -0.50
CA ALA A 166 -13.03 0.29 0.50
C ALA A 166 -13.64 1.41 1.36
N HIS A 167 -14.17 2.46 0.74
CA HIS A 167 -14.83 3.57 1.43
C HIS A 167 -16.02 3.11 2.28
N ALA A 168 -16.84 2.18 1.79
CA ALA A 168 -17.97 1.62 2.53
C ALA A 168 -17.53 0.83 3.79
N ASN A 169 -16.27 0.41 3.85
CA ASN A 169 -15.66 -0.25 5.00
C ASN A 169 -14.73 0.67 5.80
N GLY A 170 -14.81 1.99 5.60
CA GLY A 170 -13.99 2.96 6.33
C GLY A 170 -12.52 2.98 5.92
N MET A 171 -12.18 2.34 4.80
CA MET A 171 -10.81 2.31 4.27
C MET A 171 -10.60 3.38 3.21
N ARG A 172 -9.44 4.05 3.24
CA ARG A 172 -8.98 4.96 2.19
C ARG A 172 -8.15 4.21 1.15
N VAL A 173 -7.99 4.80 -0.04
CA VAL A 173 -7.20 4.21 -1.13
C VAL A 173 -6.12 5.21 -1.57
N ILE A 174 -4.89 4.71 -1.68
CA ILE A 174 -3.73 5.44 -2.23
C ILE A 174 -3.18 4.63 -3.40
N LEU A 175 -2.86 5.35 -4.49
CA LEU A 175 -2.23 4.79 -5.67
C LEU A 175 -0.76 5.21 -5.75
N ASP A 176 0.09 4.29 -6.21
CA ASP A 176 1.47 4.56 -6.58
C ASP A 176 1.51 5.35 -7.92
N GLY A 177 2.07 6.56 -7.87
CA GLY A 177 2.24 7.45 -9.02
C GLY A 177 3.69 7.43 -9.50
N VAL A 178 3.99 6.62 -10.51
CA VAL A 178 5.35 6.45 -11.05
C VAL A 178 5.74 7.60 -12.00
N PHE A 179 5.76 8.84 -11.52
CA PHE A 179 5.91 10.01 -12.41
C PHE A 179 7.35 10.32 -12.83
N ASN A 180 8.34 9.67 -12.22
CA ASN A 180 9.75 9.92 -12.51
C ASN A 180 10.20 9.35 -13.86
N HIS A 181 9.60 8.25 -14.32
CA HIS A 181 9.98 7.56 -15.56
C HIS A 181 8.78 6.86 -16.19
N THR A 182 8.90 6.45 -17.46
CA THR A 182 7.89 5.65 -18.16
C THR A 182 8.49 4.35 -18.68
N GLY A 183 7.65 3.41 -19.13
CA GLY A 183 8.11 2.29 -19.94
C GLY A 183 8.67 2.75 -21.27
N ASP A 184 9.49 1.90 -21.89
CA ASP A 184 9.98 2.04 -23.26
C ASP A 184 8.88 1.83 -24.32
N ASP A 185 7.76 1.23 -23.93
CA ASP A 185 6.55 1.08 -24.72
C ASP A 185 5.51 2.20 -24.49
N ASN A 186 5.84 3.21 -23.68
CA ASN A 186 4.94 4.33 -23.38
C ASN A 186 4.55 5.11 -24.64
N VAL A 187 3.29 5.54 -24.70
CA VAL A 187 2.72 6.23 -25.89
C VAL A 187 3.49 7.50 -26.26
N ALA A 188 3.97 8.28 -25.28
CA ALA A 188 4.75 9.49 -25.54
C ALA A 188 6.20 9.15 -25.92
N PHE A 189 6.80 8.15 -25.26
CA PHE A 189 8.16 7.71 -25.56
C PHE A 189 8.27 7.13 -26.97
N LYS A 190 7.33 6.27 -27.38
CA LYS A 190 7.27 5.70 -28.73
C LYS A 190 7.09 6.75 -29.82
N ASP A 191 6.30 7.80 -29.56
CA ASP A 191 6.15 8.91 -30.51
C ASP A 191 7.44 9.75 -30.62
N ALA A 192 8.11 10.02 -29.49
CA ALA A 192 9.41 10.69 -29.47
C ALA A 192 10.49 9.89 -30.19
N GLU A 193 10.56 8.57 -29.96
CA GLU A 193 11.48 7.65 -30.63
C GLU A 193 11.26 7.62 -32.15
N ALA A 194 10.00 7.55 -32.60
CA ALA A 194 9.66 7.46 -34.02
C ALA A 194 9.86 8.78 -34.78
N ASN A 195 9.53 9.92 -34.16
CA ASN A 195 9.51 11.23 -34.84
C ASN A 195 10.72 12.12 -34.51
N GLY A 196 11.55 11.72 -33.54
CA GLY A 196 12.70 12.50 -33.09
C GLY A 196 12.31 13.93 -32.68
N PRO A 197 13.13 14.95 -33.02
CA PRO A 197 12.84 16.36 -32.73
C PRO A 197 11.51 16.92 -33.27
N LYS A 198 10.82 16.19 -34.16
CA LYS A 198 9.49 16.58 -34.66
C LYS A 198 8.35 16.15 -33.72
N SER A 199 8.60 15.23 -32.80
CA SER A 199 7.62 14.83 -31.80
C SER A 199 7.32 15.99 -30.85
N LYS A 200 6.04 16.17 -30.50
CA LYS A 200 5.65 17.08 -29.41
C LYS A 200 6.14 16.60 -28.03
N PHE A 201 6.55 15.35 -27.91
CA PHE A 201 7.06 14.73 -26.69
C PHE A 201 8.59 14.67 -26.64
N TRP A 202 9.30 15.17 -27.65
CA TRP A 202 10.76 15.09 -27.73
C TRP A 202 11.47 15.57 -26.45
N ASN A 203 11.06 16.72 -25.92
CA ASN A 203 11.65 17.33 -24.72
C ASN A 203 11.08 16.80 -23.39
N TRP A 204 10.29 15.71 -23.39
CA TRP A 204 9.83 15.07 -22.15
C TRP A 204 10.89 14.13 -21.56
N TYR A 205 11.84 13.70 -22.39
CA TYR A 205 12.82 12.68 -22.06
C TYR A 205 14.24 13.25 -22.18
N ASN A 206 15.17 12.67 -21.41
CA ASN A 206 16.58 13.06 -21.38
C ASN A 206 17.43 12.16 -22.26
#